data_AF-M6GIW9-F1
#
_entry.id   AF-M6GIW9-F1
#
_cell.length_a   1.000
_cell.length_b   1.000
_cell.length_c   1.000
_cell.angle_alpha   90.00
_cell.angle_beta   90.00
_cell.angle_gamma   90.00
#
_symmetry.space_group_name_H-M   'P 1'
#
loop_
_entity.id
_entity.type
_entity.pdbx_description
1 polymer ?
#
loop_
_entity_poly.entity_id
_entity_poly.type
_entity_poly.pdbx_seq_one_letter_code
_entity_poly.pdbx_strand_id
1 'polypeptide(L)'
;MVESVPNAILLLNRDGKIVYINNQAEKLFKYERTELIGQVVEELLPHRYRKNHPTFRNSFFFLLRFDLWVRAGIFSVLKKTEQNSQ
;
A
#
# COMPACT_ATOMS: atom_id res chain seq x y z
N MET A 1 14.25 6.83 -9.73
CA MET A 1 13.07 6.47 -10.56
C MET A 1 11.75 6.85 -9.90
N VAL A 2 11.51 6.58 -8.61
CA VAL A 2 10.26 7.00 -7.93
C VAL A 2 10.25 8.51 -7.60
N GLU A 3 11.39 9.11 -7.32
CA GLU A 3 11.49 10.54 -6.96
C GLU A 3 11.22 11.51 -8.14
N SER A 4 11.35 11.04 -9.38
CA SER A 4 11.09 11.82 -10.59
C SER A 4 9.63 11.82 -11.03
N VAL A 5 8.75 11.07 -10.33
CA VAL A 5 7.32 11.05 -10.64
C VAL A 5 6.69 12.37 -10.16
N PRO A 6 5.86 13.05 -10.98
CA PRO A 6 5.27 14.34 -10.61
C PRO A 6 4.17 14.24 -9.53
N ASN A 7 3.78 13.01 -9.15
CA ASN A 7 2.75 12.76 -8.14
C ASN A 7 3.37 12.44 -6.79
N ALA A 8 2.70 12.84 -5.71
CA ALA A 8 3.02 12.41 -4.36
C ALA A 8 2.80 10.89 -4.21
N ILE A 9 3.82 10.18 -3.69
CA ILE A 9 3.78 8.74 -3.47
C ILE A 9 4.11 8.44 -2.02
N LEU A 10 3.27 7.63 -1.39
CA LEU A 10 3.48 7.06 -0.06
C LEU A 10 3.40 5.53 -0.16
N LEU A 11 4.33 4.84 0.48
CA LEU A 11 4.23 3.39 0.69
C LEU A 11 3.89 3.14 2.15
N LEU A 12 2.94 2.23 2.37
CA LEU A 12 2.44 1.85 3.68
C LEU A 12 2.75 0.38 3.95
N ASN A 13 3.01 0.02 5.21
CA ASN A 13 2.99 -1.35 5.65
C ASN A 13 1.55 -1.85 5.90
N ARG A 14 1.39 -3.12 6.32
CA ARG A 14 0.08 -3.72 6.61
C ARG A 14 -0.66 -3.05 7.77
N ASP A 15 0.04 -2.39 8.67
CA ASP A 15 -0.55 -1.64 9.79
C ASP A 15 -0.93 -0.21 9.39
N GLY A 16 -0.63 0.21 8.16
CA GLY A 16 -0.93 1.54 7.65
C GLY A 16 0.14 2.57 7.99
N LYS A 17 1.28 2.11 8.52
CA LYS A 17 2.42 2.97 8.80
C LYS A 17 3.16 3.31 7.52
N ILE A 18 3.53 4.56 7.38
CA ILE A 18 4.30 5.07 6.25
C ILE A 18 5.73 4.52 6.35
N VAL A 19 6.19 3.81 5.32
CA VAL A 19 7.55 3.25 5.24
C VAL A 19 8.41 3.93 4.17
N TYR A 20 7.80 4.70 3.27
CA TYR A 20 8.49 5.53 2.30
C TYR A 20 7.60 6.65 1.80
N ILE A 21 8.21 7.81 1.50
CA ILE A 21 7.59 8.91 0.77
C ILE A 21 8.58 9.47 -0.27
N ASN A 22 8.07 10.02 -1.38
CA ASN A 22 8.89 10.79 -2.33
C ASN A 22 8.91 12.30 -2.01
N ASN A 23 9.79 13.06 -2.67
CA ASN A 23 9.93 14.50 -2.43
C ASN A 23 8.66 15.30 -2.78
N GLN A 24 7.80 14.77 -3.67
CA GLN A 24 6.52 15.42 -3.98
C GLN A 24 5.53 15.27 -2.81
N ALA A 25 5.56 14.16 -2.08
CA ALA A 25 4.74 13.97 -0.88
C ALA A 25 5.16 14.91 0.25
N GLU A 26 6.47 15.10 0.47
CA GLU A 26 6.97 16.09 1.45
C GLU A 26 6.45 17.49 1.14
N LYS A 27 6.55 17.90 -0.12
CA LYS A 27 6.06 19.21 -0.58
C LYS A 27 4.54 19.36 -0.44
N LEU A 28 3.78 18.32 -0.76
CA LEU A 28 2.32 18.35 -0.72
C LEU A 28 1.80 18.43 0.72
N PHE A 29 2.32 17.59 1.60
CA PHE A 29 1.86 17.51 2.98
C PHE A 29 2.56 18.50 3.93
N LYS A 30 3.65 19.13 3.48
CA LYS A 30 4.47 20.08 4.25
C LYS A 30 5.05 19.47 5.54
N TYR A 31 5.46 18.22 5.45
CA TYR A 31 6.19 17.51 6.48
C TYR A 31 7.48 16.94 5.89
N GLU A 32 8.51 16.83 6.72
CA GLU A 32 9.72 16.10 6.38
C GLU A 32 9.48 14.59 6.44
N ARG A 33 10.25 13.83 5.64
CA ARG A 33 10.24 12.37 5.69
C ARG A 33 10.45 11.83 7.10
N THR A 34 11.34 12.41 7.88
CA THR A 34 11.62 12.02 9.27
C THR A 34 10.40 12.14 10.18
N GLU A 35 9.49 13.07 9.90
CA GLU A 35 8.26 13.27 10.68
C GLU A 35 7.16 12.27 10.29
N LEU A 36 7.14 11.84 9.02
CA LEU A 36 6.10 10.95 8.50
C LEU A 36 6.44 9.47 8.57
N ILE A 37 7.71 9.08 8.47
CA ILE A 37 8.10 7.66 8.55
C ILE A 37 7.70 7.08 9.91
N GLY A 38 7.01 5.94 9.88
CA GLY A 38 6.49 5.26 11.07
C GLY A 38 5.13 5.76 11.57
N GLN A 39 4.67 6.92 11.11
CA GLN A 39 3.32 7.42 11.39
C GLN A 39 2.27 6.66 10.60
N VAL A 40 1.05 6.59 11.15
CA VAL A 40 -0.10 6.05 10.43
C VAL A 40 -0.59 7.05 9.39
N VAL A 41 -0.95 6.56 8.19
CA VAL A 41 -1.37 7.44 7.07
C VAL A 41 -2.58 8.30 7.42
N GLU A 42 -3.40 7.86 8.36
CA GLU A 42 -4.58 8.58 8.84
C GLU A 42 -4.25 9.94 9.45
N GLU A 43 -3.02 10.18 9.94
CA GLU A 43 -2.62 11.50 10.43
C GLU A 43 -2.63 12.57 9.33
N LEU A 44 -2.42 12.18 8.07
CA LEU A 44 -2.48 13.06 6.90
C LEU A 44 -3.91 13.35 6.44
N LEU A 45 -4.92 12.67 7.02
CA LEU A 45 -6.31 12.83 6.65
C LEU A 45 -7.03 13.84 7.56
N PRO A 46 -8.03 14.57 7.05
CA PRO A 46 -8.91 15.37 7.88
C PRO A 46 -9.56 14.52 8.98
N HIS A 47 -9.71 15.09 10.18
CA HIS A 47 -10.10 14.37 11.40
C HIS A 47 -11.33 13.46 11.22
N ARG A 48 -12.34 13.92 10.48
CA ARG A 48 -13.58 13.16 10.20
C ARG A 48 -13.38 11.84 9.45
N TYR A 49 -12.29 11.68 8.70
CA TYR A 49 -12.01 10.46 7.93
C TYR A 49 -11.12 9.47 8.65
N ARG A 50 -10.35 9.92 9.66
CA ARG A 50 -9.36 9.08 10.35
C ARG A 50 -9.95 7.82 10.97
N LYS A 51 -11.14 7.92 11.56
CA LYS A 51 -11.78 6.80 12.25
C LYS A 51 -12.18 5.66 11.31
N ASN A 52 -12.68 5.98 10.11
CA ASN A 52 -13.23 4.99 9.19
C ASN A 52 -12.20 4.51 8.15
N HIS A 53 -11.11 5.26 7.94
CA HIS A 53 -10.10 4.94 6.95
C HIS A 53 -9.40 3.58 7.13
N PRO A 54 -9.05 3.13 8.36
CA PRO A 54 -8.46 1.81 8.55
C PRO A 54 -9.34 0.67 8.02
N THR A 55 -10.66 0.78 8.13
CA THR A 55 -11.60 -0.21 7.61
C THR A 55 -11.52 -0.31 6.09
N PHE A 56 -11.51 0.82 5.37
CA PHE A 56 -11.39 0.83 3.91
C PHE A 56 -10.04 0.28 3.44
N ARG A 57 -8.96 0.66 4.13
CA ARG A 57 -7.60 0.17 3.87
C ARG A 57 -7.51 -1.34 4.04
N ASN A 58 -8.05 -1.87 5.13
CA ASN A 58 -8.05 -3.31 5.40
C ASN A 58 -8.88 -4.07 4.37
N SER A 59 -10.04 -3.53 3.96
CA SER A 59 -10.86 -4.12 2.89
C SER A 59 -10.13 -4.14 1.54
N PHE A 60 -9.38 -3.10 1.20
CA PHE A 60 -8.56 -3.07 -0.03
C PHE A 60 -7.48 -4.16 -0.01
N PHE A 61 -6.76 -4.32 1.11
CA PHE A 61 -5.79 -5.40 1.27
C PHE A 61 -6.43 -6.79 1.27
N PHE A 62 -7.64 -6.92 1.81
CA PHE A 62 -8.39 -8.17 1.78
C PHE A 62 -8.78 -8.56 0.35
N LEU A 63 -9.26 -7.60 -0.45
CA LEU A 63 -9.61 -7.83 -1.86
C LEU A 63 -8.40 -8.19 -2.72
N LEU A 64 -7.22 -7.66 -2.39
CA LEU A 64 -5.96 -8.02 -3.06
C LEU A 64 -5.37 -9.37 -2.62
N ARG A 65 -6.05 -10.14 -1.74
CA ARG A 65 -5.64 -11.52 -1.42
C ARG A 65 -5.96 -12.48 -2.56
N PHE A 66 -5.13 -12.40 -3.59
CA PHE A 66 -5.11 -13.35 -4.69
C PHE A 66 -4.98 -14.80 -4.18
N ASP A 67 -4.23 -15.01 -3.10
CA ASP A 67 -4.09 -16.31 -2.44
C ASP A 67 -5.42 -16.88 -1.94
N LEU A 68 -6.32 -16.02 -1.45
CA LEU A 68 -7.62 -16.43 -0.95
C LEU A 68 -8.52 -16.87 -2.11
N TRP A 69 -8.46 -16.16 -3.24
CA TRP A 69 -9.22 -16.48 -4.45
C TRP A 69 -8.71 -17.73 -5.17
N VAL A 70 -7.39 -17.97 -5.15
CA VAL A 70 -6.79 -19.23 -5.61
C VAL A 70 -7.16 -20.39 -4.69
N ARG A 71 -7.15 -20.20 -3.36
CA ARG A 71 -7.56 -21.24 -2.39
C ARG A 71 -9.06 -21.55 -2.45
N ALA A 72 -9.90 -20.57 -2.77
CA ALA A 72 -11.33 -20.74 -2.96
C ALA A 72 -11.70 -21.33 -4.34
N GLY A 73 -10.72 -21.57 -5.22
CA GLY A 73 -10.93 -22.17 -6.54
C GLY A 73 -11.59 -21.25 -7.57
N ILE A 74 -11.71 -19.95 -7.28
CA ILE A 74 -12.34 -18.97 -8.19
C ILE A 74 -11.40 -18.57 -9.32
N PHE A 75 -10.08 -18.60 -9.06
CA PHE A 75 -9.03 -18.41 -10.06
C PHE A 75 -8.10 -19.61 -10.09
N SER A 76 -7.83 -20.14 -11.28
CA SER A 76 -6.84 -21.21 -11.48
C SER A 76 -5.58 -20.61 -12.12
N VAL A 77 -4.48 -20.55 -11.36
CA VAL A 77 -3.16 -20.17 -11.91
C VAL A 77 -2.51 -21.41 -12.51
N LEU A 78 -2.26 -21.38 -13.82
CA LEU A 78 -1.44 -22.37 -14.50
C LEU A 78 -0.01 -22.30 -13.96
N LYS A 79 0.34 -23.18 -13.01
CA LYS A 79 1.74 -23.55 -12.80
C LYS A 79 2.18 -24.41 -13.98
N LYS A 80 2.69 -23.78 -15.04
CA LYS A 80 3.40 -24.54 -16.07
C LYS A 80 4.52 -23.73 -16.70
N THR A 81 5.65 -23.69 -16.00
CA THR A 81 7.02 -23.55 -16.56
C THR A 81 8.01 -23.69 -15.40
N GLU A 82 8.24 -24.92 -14.90
CA GLU A 82 9.50 -25.29 -14.21
C GLU A 82 9.62 -26.80 -13.91
N GLN A 83 9.01 -27.65 -14.73
CA GLN A 83 9.33 -29.09 -14.78
C GLN A 83 9.30 -29.54 -16.24
N ASN A 84 10.33 -29.17 -17.00
CA ASN A 84 10.85 -29.94 -18.13
C ASN A 84 12.19 -29.35 -18.54
N SER A 85 13.22 -29.72 -17.78
CA SER A 85 14.60 -29.78 -18.25
C SER A 85 15.21 -31.01 -17.62
N GLN A 86 14.77 -32.17 -18.12
CA GLN A 86 15.54 -33.39 -18.27
C GLN A 86 15.09 -34.06 -19.56
#